data_AF-A0A968D115-F1
#
_entry.id   AF-A0A968D115-F1
#
_cell.length_a   1.000
_cell.length_b   1.000
_cell.length_c   1.000
_cell.angle_alpha   90.00
_cell.angle_beta   90.00
_cell.angle_gamma   90.00
#
_symmetry.space_group_name_H-M   'P 1'
#
loop_
_entity.id
_entity.type
_entity.pdbx_description
1 polymer ?
#
loop_
_entity_poly.entity_id
_entity_poly.type
_entity_poly.pdbx_seq_one_letter_code
_entity_poly.pdbx_strand_id
1 'polypeptide(L)'
;MENNELEENELSPADIFQITLDVREQAAEPDDARKLLQIFCELQELWTGNGLDKDNYRKFEFILQHFRDSFQSYLNGDRKTLEAALGLKRKKARPKADPQIRTEMAAEVLRLRLKQISHQDALEEVSHKFGWGITVIGEAWAAHKQDALILLRLERALDSYPWSPDEFERLKVILGKEPWFLTSEKSRTKPV
;
A
#
# COMPACT_ATOMS: atom_id res chain seq x y z
N MET A 1 -38.25 14.72 -30.07
CA MET A 1 -37.66 15.39 -28.89
C MET A 1 -37.02 14.30 -28.03
N GLU A 2 -35.90 13.76 -28.50
CA GLU A 2 -35.08 12.77 -27.81
C GLU A 2 -33.65 13.09 -28.25
N ASN A 3 -32.96 13.97 -27.52
CA ASN A 3 -31.55 14.32 -27.77
C ASN A 3 -30.98 15.16 -26.61
N ASN A 4 -31.33 14.85 -25.35
CA ASN A 4 -30.87 15.66 -24.22
C ASN A 4 -30.44 14.87 -22.97
N GLU A 5 -30.33 13.53 -23.03
CA GLU A 5 -29.83 12.71 -21.90
C GLU A 5 -28.38 12.24 -22.08
N LEU A 6 -27.73 12.56 -23.21
CA LEU A 6 -26.33 12.18 -23.48
C LEU A 6 -25.29 13.17 -22.95
N GLU A 7 -25.67 14.40 -22.59
CA GLU A 7 -24.71 15.43 -22.16
C GLU A 7 -24.25 15.29 -20.69
N GLU A 8 -24.96 14.54 -19.84
CA GLU A 8 -24.60 14.41 -18.41
C GLU A 8 -23.51 13.34 -18.13
N ASN A 9 -23.06 12.58 -19.13
CA ASN A 9 -22.13 11.46 -18.91
C ASN A 9 -20.74 11.64 -19.54
N GLU A 10 -20.46 12.78 -20.17
CA GLU A 10 -19.17 13.01 -20.82
C GLU A 10 -18.06 13.25 -19.79
N LEU A 11 -17.22 12.24 -19.56
CA LEU A 11 -16.02 12.39 -18.75
C LEU A 11 -15.05 13.35 -19.44
N SER A 12 -14.52 14.30 -18.67
CA SER A 12 -13.44 15.16 -19.14
C SER A 12 -12.14 14.35 -19.31
N PRO A 13 -11.15 14.87 -20.07
CA PRO A 13 -9.82 14.25 -20.12
C PRO A 13 -9.17 14.09 -18.73
N ALA A 14 -9.49 14.98 -17.78
CA ALA A 14 -8.98 14.91 -16.42
C ALA A 14 -9.60 13.75 -15.64
N ASP A 15 -10.90 13.50 -15.81
CA ASP A 15 -11.59 12.38 -15.16
C ASP A 15 -11.07 11.04 -15.70
N ILE A 16 -10.88 10.93 -17.01
CA ILE A 16 -10.27 9.76 -17.65
C ILE A 16 -8.87 9.53 -17.08
N PHE A 17 -8.05 10.58 -17.01
CA PHE A 17 -6.72 10.48 -16.42
C PHE A 17 -6.78 9.99 -14.97
N GLN A 18 -7.67 10.54 -14.14
CA GLN A 18 -7.84 10.11 -12.76
C GLN A 18 -8.23 8.62 -12.66
N ILE A 19 -9.22 8.18 -13.44
CA ILE A 19 -9.61 6.76 -13.42
C ILE A 19 -8.45 5.87 -13.85
N THR A 20 -7.65 6.26 -14.86
CA THR A 20 -6.48 5.47 -15.26
C THR A 20 -5.43 5.34 -14.16
N LEU A 21 -5.23 6.38 -13.34
CA LEU A 21 -4.38 6.33 -12.15
C LEU A 21 -4.98 5.40 -11.09
N ASP A 22 -6.28 5.52 -10.81
CA ASP A 22 -6.96 4.71 -9.81
C ASP A 22 -6.95 3.22 -10.19
N VAL A 23 -7.08 2.87 -11.47
CA VAL A 23 -6.94 1.49 -11.95
C VAL A 23 -5.51 0.98 -11.72
N ARG A 24 -4.49 1.79 -12.07
CA ARG A 24 -3.08 1.43 -11.87
C ARG A 24 -2.80 1.13 -10.39
N GLU A 25 -3.37 1.93 -9.51
CA GLU A 25 -3.24 1.84 -8.05
C GLU A 25 -4.19 0.81 -7.41
N GLN A 26 -5.05 0.17 -8.20
CA GLN A 26 -6.07 -0.79 -7.77
C GLN A 26 -7.11 -0.20 -6.82
N ALA A 27 -7.35 1.11 -6.92
CA ALA A 27 -8.35 1.86 -6.16
C ALA A 27 -9.69 2.00 -6.91
N ALA A 28 -9.67 1.97 -8.25
CA ALA A 28 -10.86 2.16 -9.08
C ALA A 28 -11.97 1.15 -8.77
N GLU A 29 -13.23 1.57 -8.94
CA GLU A 29 -14.36 0.65 -9.00
C GLU A 29 -14.33 -0.11 -10.35
N PRO A 30 -14.82 -1.36 -10.41
CA PRO A 30 -14.95 -2.07 -11.68
C PRO A 30 -15.79 -1.33 -12.72
N ASP A 31 -16.76 -0.53 -12.28
CA ASP A 31 -17.61 0.27 -13.17
C ASP A 31 -16.84 1.43 -13.83
N ASP A 32 -15.87 2.04 -13.14
CA ASP A 32 -15.02 3.07 -13.73
C ASP A 32 -14.14 2.48 -14.84
N ALA A 33 -13.60 1.28 -14.61
CA ALA A 33 -12.83 0.54 -15.61
C ALA A 33 -13.70 0.15 -16.83
N ARG A 34 -14.96 -0.25 -16.61
CA ARG A 34 -15.90 -0.49 -17.72
C ARG A 34 -16.21 0.79 -18.49
N LYS A 35 -16.35 1.91 -17.81
CA LYS A 35 -16.58 3.21 -18.43
C LYS A 35 -15.39 3.62 -19.32
N LEU A 36 -14.15 3.38 -18.89
CA LEU A 36 -12.97 3.58 -19.75
C LEU A 36 -12.99 2.71 -21.01
N LEU A 37 -13.36 1.43 -20.90
CA LEU A 37 -13.49 0.53 -22.06
C LEU A 37 -14.58 1.00 -23.02
N GLN A 38 -15.71 1.48 -22.49
CA GLN A 38 -16.80 2.01 -23.30
C GLN A 38 -16.34 3.26 -24.07
N ILE A 39 -15.71 4.22 -23.39
CA ILE A 39 -15.20 5.45 -24.01
C ILE A 39 -14.16 5.11 -25.08
N PHE A 40 -13.31 4.10 -24.86
CA PHE A 40 -12.38 3.64 -25.89
C PHE A 40 -13.10 3.18 -27.16
N CYS A 41 -14.15 2.36 -27.04
CA CYS A 41 -14.93 1.88 -28.18
C CYS A 41 -15.58 3.05 -28.94
N GLU A 42 -16.19 3.99 -28.21
CA GLU A 42 -16.83 5.19 -28.79
C GLU A 42 -15.80 6.06 -29.54
N LEU A 43 -14.64 6.31 -28.94
CA LEU A 43 -13.56 7.07 -29.59
C LEU A 43 -12.97 6.34 -30.80
N GLN A 44 -12.86 5.01 -30.75
CA GLN A 44 -12.37 4.22 -31.89
C GLN A 44 -13.32 4.33 -33.10
N GLU A 45 -14.63 4.29 -32.87
CA GLU A 45 -15.65 4.46 -33.92
C GLU A 45 -15.56 5.86 -34.55
N LEU A 46 -15.49 6.90 -33.71
CA LEU A 46 -15.33 8.29 -34.17
C LEU A 46 -14.05 8.47 -35.00
N TRP A 47 -12.94 7.89 -34.54
CA TRP A 47 -11.65 7.97 -35.23
C TRP A 47 -11.70 7.36 -36.64
N THR A 48 -12.39 6.22 -36.81
CA THR A 48 -12.54 5.56 -38.12
C THR A 48 -13.51 6.25 -39.06
N GLY A 49 -14.51 6.96 -38.54
CA GLY A 49 -15.54 7.62 -39.33
C GLY A 49 -15.11 8.99 -39.83
N ASN A 50 -14.91 9.91 -38.89
CA ASN A 50 -14.74 11.34 -39.18
C ASN A 50 -13.45 11.94 -38.58
N GLY A 51 -12.65 11.12 -37.88
CA GLY A 51 -11.50 11.57 -37.11
C GLY A 51 -11.91 12.11 -35.73
N LEU A 52 -10.91 12.36 -34.87
CA LEU A 52 -11.10 12.89 -33.53
C LEU A 52 -10.81 14.39 -33.49
N ASP A 53 -11.63 15.15 -32.79
CA ASP A 53 -11.24 16.50 -32.37
C ASP A 53 -10.10 16.44 -31.34
N LYS A 54 -9.58 17.61 -30.97
CA LYS A 54 -8.42 17.74 -30.08
C LYS A 54 -8.66 17.14 -28.70
N ASP A 55 -9.85 17.30 -28.14
CA ASP A 55 -10.13 16.85 -26.77
C ASP A 55 -10.34 15.34 -26.76
N ASN A 56 -11.10 14.82 -27.72
CA ASN A 56 -11.31 13.39 -27.91
C ASN A 56 -10.01 12.65 -28.27
N TYR A 57 -9.12 13.27 -29.05
CA TYR A 57 -7.79 12.73 -29.29
C TYR A 57 -6.99 12.58 -27.98
N ARG A 58 -7.03 13.58 -27.11
CA ARG A 58 -6.33 13.54 -25.82
C ARG A 58 -6.91 12.47 -24.88
N LYS A 59 -8.25 12.34 -24.83
CA LYS A 59 -8.92 11.24 -24.11
C LYS A 59 -8.41 9.88 -24.62
N PHE A 60 -8.34 9.73 -25.94
CA PHE A 60 -7.90 8.50 -26.60
C PHE A 60 -6.45 8.15 -26.28
N GLU A 61 -5.53 9.12 -26.31
CA GLU A 61 -4.13 8.91 -25.92
C GLU A 61 -3.98 8.40 -24.49
N PHE A 62 -4.71 8.97 -23.52
CA PHE A 62 -4.65 8.49 -22.13
C PHE A 62 -5.14 7.06 -21.99
N ILE A 63 -6.22 6.70 -22.68
CA ILE A 63 -6.76 5.34 -22.63
C ILE A 63 -5.81 4.34 -23.30
N LEU A 64 -5.20 4.69 -24.44
CA LEU A 64 -4.20 3.85 -25.08
C LEU A 64 -2.97 3.62 -24.19
N GLN A 65 -2.48 4.69 -23.54
CA GLN A 65 -1.37 4.58 -22.60
C GLN A 65 -1.76 3.67 -21.41
N HIS A 66 -2.97 3.81 -20.87
CA HIS A 66 -3.47 2.92 -19.84
C HIS A 66 -3.51 1.45 -20.26
N PHE A 67 -3.98 1.13 -21.47
CA PHE A 67 -3.99 -0.25 -21.95
C PHE A 67 -2.58 -0.80 -22.14
N ARG A 68 -1.67 0.01 -22.70
CA ARG A 68 -0.26 -0.36 -22.81
C ARG A 68 0.31 -0.76 -21.45
N ASP A 69 0.12 0.09 -20.44
CA ASP A 69 0.64 -0.15 -19.09
C ASP A 69 -0.01 -1.38 -18.43
N SER A 70 -1.32 -1.56 -18.62
CA SER A 70 -2.06 -2.70 -18.12
C SER A 70 -1.59 -4.02 -18.75
N PHE A 71 -1.42 -4.06 -20.07
CA PHE A 71 -0.90 -5.23 -20.76
C PHE A 71 0.54 -5.54 -20.36
N GLN A 72 1.40 -4.52 -20.22
CA GLN A 72 2.76 -4.70 -19.71
C GLN A 72 2.77 -5.26 -18.29
N SER A 73 1.92 -4.75 -17.40
CA SER A 73 1.81 -5.23 -16.03
C SER A 73 1.35 -6.69 -15.96
N TYR A 74 0.46 -7.11 -16.86
CA TYR A 74 0.09 -8.53 -17.00
C TYR A 74 1.25 -9.38 -17.54
N LEU A 75 1.89 -8.95 -18.62
CA LEU A 75 3.00 -9.67 -19.26
C LEU A 75 4.22 -9.83 -18.35
N ASN A 76 4.50 -8.83 -17.51
CA ASN A 76 5.59 -8.85 -16.53
C ASN A 76 5.27 -9.68 -15.28
N GLY A 77 4.02 -10.11 -15.09
CA GLY A 77 3.57 -10.87 -13.93
C GLY A 77 3.25 -10.03 -12.68
N ASP A 78 3.28 -8.69 -12.77
CA ASP A 78 2.87 -7.78 -11.69
C ASP A 78 1.37 -7.92 -11.35
N ARG A 79 0.59 -8.38 -12.34
CA ARG A 79 -0.84 -8.68 -12.23
C ARG A 79 -1.10 -10.09 -12.75
N LYS A 80 -1.78 -10.90 -11.92
CA LYS A 80 -2.00 -12.33 -12.21
C LYS A 80 -3.02 -12.59 -13.32
N THR A 81 -3.97 -11.68 -13.52
CA THR A 81 -5.03 -11.84 -14.52
C THR A 81 -5.24 -10.54 -15.26
N LEU A 82 -5.76 -10.64 -16.48
CA LEU A 82 -6.00 -9.48 -17.33
C LEU A 82 -7.08 -8.56 -16.75
N GLU A 83 -8.11 -9.13 -16.12
CA GLU A 83 -9.17 -8.37 -15.45
C GLU A 83 -8.62 -7.57 -14.27
N ALA A 84 -7.60 -8.09 -13.57
CA ALA A 84 -6.93 -7.36 -12.49
C ALA A 84 -5.98 -6.27 -13.01
N ALA A 85 -5.43 -6.44 -14.21
CA ALA A 85 -4.59 -5.43 -14.86
C ALA A 85 -5.43 -4.26 -15.39
N LEU A 86 -6.59 -4.56 -15.98
CA LEU A 86 -7.55 -3.58 -16.51
C LEU A 86 -8.49 -2.98 -15.46
N GLY A 87 -8.34 -3.32 -14.17
CA GLY A 87 -9.20 -2.80 -13.10
C GLY A 87 -10.62 -3.40 -13.03
N LEU A 88 -10.99 -4.28 -13.97
CA LEU A 88 -12.29 -4.96 -14.02
C LEU A 88 -12.54 -5.91 -12.85
N LYS A 89 -11.47 -6.38 -12.22
CA LYS A 89 -11.55 -7.15 -11.00
C LYS A 89 -10.79 -6.42 -9.91
N ARG A 90 -11.52 -5.94 -8.91
CA ARG A 90 -10.91 -5.46 -7.68
C ARG A 90 -10.00 -6.54 -7.12
N LYS A 91 -8.75 -6.17 -6.86
CA LYS A 91 -7.98 -6.92 -5.87
C LYS A 91 -8.81 -6.82 -4.60
N LYS A 92 -9.14 -7.96 -4.00
CA LYS A 92 -9.70 -7.99 -2.65
C LYS A 92 -8.61 -7.47 -1.72
N ALA A 93 -8.41 -6.16 -1.71
CA ALA A 93 -7.48 -5.50 -0.84
C ALA A 93 -8.03 -5.74 0.55
N ARG A 94 -7.30 -6.52 1.36
CA ARG A 94 -7.48 -6.39 2.79
C ARG A 94 -7.23 -4.91 3.09
N PRO A 95 -8.11 -4.23 3.84
CA PRO A 95 -7.88 -2.83 4.17
C PRO A 95 -6.45 -2.71 4.69
N LYS A 96 -5.63 -1.85 4.08
CA LYS A 96 -4.31 -1.60 4.62
C LYS A 96 -4.54 -0.79 5.88
N ALA A 97 -4.22 -1.37 7.04
CA ALA A 97 -4.16 -0.61 8.27
C ALA A 97 -3.33 0.66 8.04
N ASP A 98 -3.82 1.78 8.58
CA ASP A 98 -3.13 3.07 8.59
C ASP A 98 -1.65 2.87 8.99
N PRO A 99 -0.67 3.52 8.32
CA PRO A 99 0.73 3.47 8.72
C PRO A 99 0.98 3.67 10.21
N GLN A 100 0.22 4.55 10.87
CA GLN A 100 0.32 4.78 12.31
C GLN A 100 -0.11 3.54 13.10
N ILE A 101 -1.26 2.95 12.75
CA ILE A 101 -1.77 1.71 13.37
C ILE A 101 -0.76 0.56 13.19
N ARG A 102 -0.13 0.44 12.02
CA ARG A 102 0.91 -0.58 11.78
C ARG A 102 2.12 -0.41 12.69
N THR A 103 2.53 0.84 12.91
CA THR A 103 3.63 1.16 13.82
C THR A 103 3.27 0.81 15.27
N GLU A 104 2.05 1.12 15.70
CA GLU A 104 1.53 0.76 17.03
C GLU A 104 1.44 -0.76 17.22
N MET A 105 1.00 -1.51 16.21
CA MET A 105 1.02 -2.98 16.24
C MET A 105 2.44 -3.51 16.43
N ALA A 106 3.41 -3.01 15.65
CA ALA A 106 4.79 -3.41 15.74
C ALA A 106 5.40 -3.08 17.13
N ALA A 107 5.06 -1.92 17.69
CA ALA A 107 5.46 -1.52 19.04
C ALA A 107 4.86 -2.43 20.12
N GLU A 108 3.60 -2.83 19.98
CA GLU A 108 2.98 -3.78 20.91
C GLU A 108 3.64 -5.16 20.83
N VAL A 109 3.92 -5.66 19.62
CA VAL A 109 4.68 -6.91 19.45
C VAL A 109 6.01 -6.81 20.17
N LEU A 110 6.77 -5.72 20.00
CA LEU A 110 8.04 -5.51 20.69
C LEU A 110 7.87 -5.47 22.22
N ARG A 111 6.83 -4.80 22.72
CA ARG A 111 6.52 -4.70 24.15
C ARG A 111 6.26 -6.08 24.76
N LEU A 112 5.50 -6.94 24.10
CA LEU A 112 5.25 -8.32 24.54
C LEU A 112 6.50 -9.19 24.46
N ARG A 113 7.29 -9.06 23.39
CA ARG A 113 8.57 -9.77 23.24
C ARG A 113 9.57 -9.42 24.33
N LEU A 114 9.61 -8.16 24.76
CA LEU A 114 10.44 -7.73 25.90
C LEU A 114 10.01 -8.37 27.22
N LYS A 115 8.73 -8.73 27.37
CA LYS A 115 8.18 -9.53 28.48
C LYS A 115 8.42 -11.04 28.34
N GLN A 116 9.26 -11.48 27.40
CA GLN A 116 9.57 -12.90 27.08
C GLN A 116 8.44 -13.69 26.44
N ILE A 117 7.40 -13.02 25.94
CA ILE A 117 6.35 -13.72 25.20
C ILE A 117 6.94 -14.20 23.86
N SER A 118 6.56 -15.42 23.44
CA SER A 118 7.06 -15.98 22.18
C SER A 118 6.60 -15.11 21.01
N HIS A 119 7.27 -15.21 19.85
CA HIS A 119 6.89 -14.38 18.70
C HIS A 119 5.47 -14.68 18.24
N GLN A 120 5.09 -15.97 18.20
CA GLN A 120 3.78 -16.38 17.75
C GLN A 120 2.68 -15.92 18.72
N ASP A 121 2.90 -16.12 20.03
CA ASP A 121 1.92 -15.71 21.05
C ASP A 121 1.77 -14.17 21.09
N ALA A 122 2.88 -13.43 20.91
CA ALA A 122 2.82 -11.97 20.82
C ALA A 122 2.01 -11.50 19.61
N LEU A 123 2.12 -12.16 18.45
CA LEU A 123 1.30 -11.82 17.28
C LEU A 123 -0.19 -12.14 17.53
N GLU A 124 -0.49 -13.24 18.23
CA GLU A 124 -1.85 -13.63 18.57
C GLU A 124 -2.50 -12.67 19.57
N GLU A 125 -1.79 -12.28 20.64
CA GLU A 125 -2.27 -11.27 21.58
C GLU A 125 -2.52 -9.91 20.92
N VAL A 126 -1.61 -9.47 20.04
CA VAL A 126 -1.78 -8.22 19.27
C VAL A 126 -2.95 -8.34 18.28
N SER A 127 -3.16 -9.53 17.70
CA SER A 127 -4.31 -9.84 16.84
C SER A 127 -5.62 -9.65 17.58
N HIS A 128 -5.73 -10.19 18.79
CA HIS A 128 -6.90 -9.99 19.63
C HIS A 128 -7.10 -8.52 20.04
N LYS A 129 -6.01 -7.81 20.37
CA LYS A 129 -6.07 -6.41 20.81
C LYS A 129 -6.54 -5.45 19.71
N PHE A 130 -5.99 -5.58 18.50
CA PHE A 130 -6.24 -4.64 17.42
C PHE A 130 -7.37 -5.10 16.47
N GLY A 131 -7.77 -6.37 16.52
CA GLY A 131 -8.78 -6.93 15.61
C GLY A 131 -8.25 -7.20 14.19
N TRP A 132 -6.94 -7.37 14.03
CA TRP A 132 -6.29 -7.63 12.74
C TRP A 132 -5.68 -9.03 12.70
N GLY A 133 -5.75 -9.69 11.54
CA GLY A 133 -5.18 -11.03 11.41
C GLY A 133 -3.66 -11.05 11.60
N ILE A 134 -3.17 -12.13 12.22
CA ILE A 134 -1.75 -12.39 12.54
C ILE A 134 -0.79 -12.07 11.38
N THR A 135 -1.16 -12.41 10.14
CA THR A 135 -0.32 -12.11 8.97
C THR A 135 -0.08 -10.61 8.77
N VAL A 136 -1.12 -9.78 8.94
CA VAL A 136 -1.01 -8.31 8.78
C VAL A 136 -0.11 -7.73 9.87
N ILE A 137 -0.21 -8.26 11.09
CA ILE A 137 0.64 -7.84 12.21
C ILE A 137 2.07 -8.29 12.00
N GLY A 138 2.29 -9.51 11.47
CA GLY A 138 3.63 -9.99 11.11
C GLY A 138 4.30 -9.14 10.04
N GLU A 139 3.54 -8.72 9.02
CA GLU A 139 4.01 -7.77 7.99
C GLU A 139 4.34 -6.40 8.61
N ALA A 140 3.47 -5.88 9.46
CA ALA A 140 3.69 -4.61 10.16
C ALA A 140 4.94 -4.68 11.06
N TRP A 141 5.09 -5.76 11.83
CA TRP A 141 6.28 -6.02 12.63
C TRP A 141 7.54 -6.04 11.76
N ALA A 142 7.54 -6.79 10.65
CA ALA A 142 8.70 -6.89 9.78
C ALA A 142 9.12 -5.53 9.18
N ALA A 143 8.14 -4.70 8.79
CA ALA A 143 8.38 -3.41 8.15
C ALA A 143 8.75 -2.29 9.14
N HIS A 144 8.22 -2.32 10.37
CA HIS A 144 8.27 -1.18 11.30
C HIS A 144 9.03 -1.46 12.61
N LYS A 145 9.95 -2.43 12.64
CA LYS A 145 10.75 -2.74 13.87
C LYS A 145 11.50 -1.53 14.43
N GLN A 146 12.10 -0.73 13.55
CA GLN A 146 12.89 0.44 13.95
C GLN A 146 11.98 1.52 14.53
N ASP A 147 10.87 1.82 13.86
CA ASP A 147 9.87 2.80 14.31
C ASP A 147 9.26 2.38 15.65
N ALA A 148 8.95 1.08 15.80
CA ALA A 148 8.47 0.50 17.04
C ALA A 148 9.45 0.72 18.21
N LEU A 149 10.76 0.53 17.98
CA LEU A 149 11.77 0.78 19.01
C LEU A 149 11.86 2.27 19.37
N ILE A 150 11.79 3.16 18.38
CA ILE A 150 11.77 4.61 18.59
C ILE A 150 10.54 5.00 19.40
N LEU A 151 9.36 4.49 19.03
CA LEU A 151 8.10 4.77 19.73
C LEU A 151 8.16 4.32 21.19
N LEU A 152 8.59 3.09 21.46
CA LEU A 152 8.74 2.61 22.84
C LEU A 152 9.76 3.43 23.65
N ARG A 153 10.78 3.97 23.00
CA ARG A 153 11.76 4.84 23.65
C ARG A 153 11.19 6.22 23.98
N LEU A 154 10.32 6.77 23.12
CA LEU A 154 9.62 8.03 23.35
C LEU A 154 8.55 7.92 24.44
N GLU A 155 7.88 6.77 24.55
CA GLU A 155 6.87 6.51 25.58
C GLU A 155 7.46 6.37 27.00
N ARG A 156 8.75 6.06 27.12
CA ARG A 156 9.40 5.93 28.44
C ARG A 156 9.65 7.31 29.03
N ALA A 157 9.28 7.48 30.30
CA ALA A 157 9.61 8.67 31.06
C ALA A 157 11.13 8.93 31.03
N LEU A 158 11.53 10.20 30.94
CA LEU A 158 12.93 10.64 30.84
C LEU A 158 13.82 10.05 31.95
N ASP A 159 13.24 9.78 33.13
CA ASP A 159 13.95 9.26 34.30
C ASP A 159 14.14 7.74 34.27
N SER A 160 13.47 7.01 33.35
CA SER A 160 13.62 5.57 33.15
C SER A 160 14.75 5.21 32.18
N TYR A 161 15.75 6.08 32.08
CA TYR A 161 16.86 5.95 31.16
C TYR A 161 18.06 5.28 31.86
N PRO A 162 18.70 4.22 31.32
CA PRO A 162 18.46 3.49 30.05
C PRO A 162 17.61 2.21 30.20
N TRP A 163 17.33 1.52 29.08
CA TRP A 163 16.84 0.12 29.08
C TRP A 163 17.57 -0.69 30.16
N SER A 164 16.85 -1.50 30.93
CA SER A 164 17.53 -2.35 31.90
C SER A 164 18.51 -3.28 31.17
N PRO A 165 19.59 -3.74 31.83
CA PRO A 165 20.52 -4.68 31.21
C PRO A 165 19.80 -5.91 30.61
N ASP A 166 18.81 -6.44 31.31
CA ASP A 166 18.01 -7.58 30.85
C ASP A 166 17.16 -7.26 29.61
N GLU A 167 16.56 -6.07 29.56
CA GLU A 167 15.81 -5.61 28.39
C GLU A 167 16.73 -5.39 27.19
N PHE A 168 17.92 -4.82 27.43
CA PHE A 168 18.88 -4.57 26.38
C PHE A 168 19.41 -5.87 25.76
N GLU A 169 19.73 -6.87 26.58
CA GLU A 169 20.09 -8.21 26.09
C GLU A 169 18.94 -8.86 25.30
N ARG A 170 17.68 -8.63 25.70
CA ARG A 170 16.53 -9.09 24.91
C ARG A 170 16.40 -8.36 23.59
N LEU A 171 16.63 -7.05 23.56
CA LEU A 171 16.63 -6.28 22.31
C LEU A 171 17.69 -6.84 21.36
N LYS A 172 18.89 -7.20 21.85
CA LYS A 172 19.90 -7.90 21.03
C LYS A 172 19.39 -9.23 20.50
N VAL A 173 18.70 -10.03 21.29
CA VAL A 173 18.13 -11.30 20.82
C VAL A 173 17.04 -11.08 19.76
N ILE A 174 16.17 -10.08 19.95
CA ILE A 174 15.03 -9.80 19.07
C ILE A 174 15.46 -9.12 17.76
N LEU A 175 16.36 -8.13 17.85
CA LEU A 175 16.72 -7.21 16.78
C LEU A 175 18.17 -7.39 16.29
N GLY A 176 18.97 -8.27 16.89
CA GLY A 176 20.39 -8.42 16.57
C GLY A 176 20.69 -8.87 15.14
N LYS A 177 19.68 -9.35 14.39
CA LYS A 177 19.81 -9.66 12.95
C LYS A 177 19.61 -8.42 12.06
N GLU A 178 19.12 -7.32 12.62
CA GLU A 178 18.83 -6.11 11.88
C GLU A 178 20.10 -5.27 11.70
N PRO A 179 20.45 -4.86 10.47
CA PRO A 179 21.72 -4.17 10.19
C PRO A 179 21.82 -2.81 10.88
N TRP A 180 20.69 -2.12 11.07
CA TRP A 180 20.60 -0.83 11.74
C TRP A 180 20.72 -0.93 13.26
N PHE A 181 20.49 -2.11 13.85
CA PHE A 181 20.58 -2.28 15.30
C PHE A 181 22.04 -2.40 15.75
N LEU A 182 22.85 -3.20 15.04
CA LEU A 182 24.27 -3.45 15.37
C LEU A 182 25.21 -2.28 15.09
N THR A 183 24.86 -1.41 14.14
CA THR A 183 25.69 -0.24 13.78
C THR A 183 25.73 0.82 14.88
N SER A 184 24.70 0.85 15.73
CA SER A 184 24.65 1.78 16.88
C SER A 184 25.68 1.47 17.97
N GLU A 185 26.14 0.21 18.09
CA GLU A 185 27.11 -0.19 19.12
C GLU A 185 28.54 0.18 18.74
N LYS A 186 28.94 -0.02 17.47
CA LYS A 186 30.31 0.22 17.01
C LYS A 186 30.71 1.71 17.03
N SER A 187 29.74 2.62 17.03
CA SER A 187 30.00 4.05 17.11
C SER A 187 30.23 4.57 18.54
N ARG A 188 29.88 3.77 19.58
CA ARG A 188 30.01 4.18 20.98
C ARG A 188 31.32 3.76 21.65
N THR A 189 32.10 2.87 21.05
CA THR A 189 33.32 2.30 21.65
C THR A 189 34.62 2.89 21.12
N LYS A 190 34.62 4.07 20.46
CA LYS A 190 35.87 4.81 20.24
C LYS A 190 36.30 5.44 21.56
N PRO A 191 37.40 5.00 22.19
CA PRO A 191 38.00 5.73 23.29
C PRO A 191 38.57 7.02 22.71
N VAL A 192 38.28 8.15 23.37
CA VAL A 192 39.06 9.39 23.21
C VAL A 192 40.31 9.24 24.06
#